data_AF-A0A968J6F7-F1
#
_entry.id   AF-A0A968J6F7-F1
#
_cell.length_a   1.000
_cell.length_b   1.000
_cell.length_c   1.000
_cell.angle_alpha   90.00
_cell.angle_beta   90.00
_cell.angle_gamma   90.00
#
_symmetry.space_group_name_H-M   'P 1'
#
loop_
_entity.id
_entity.type
_entity.pdbx_description
1 polymer ?
#
loop_
_entity_poly.entity_id
_entity_poly.type
_entity_poly.pdbx_seq_one_letter_code
_entity_poly.pdbx_strand_id
1 'polypeptide(L)'
;MKPEIKSYIDTTVNEKYYVHGKLDLNLLCKDLGIHVYEVEFLDEGISGAIQKSKSDNWEIFVNRAHHINRKRFTVAHEIGHYISYYTTHIQKYIID
;
A
#
# COMPACT_ATOMS: atom_id res chain seq x y z
N MET A 1 -12.55 2.61 13.04
CA MET A 1 -12.38 2.07 11.68
C MET A 1 -13.71 1.46 11.25
N LYS A 2 -14.18 1.73 10.01
CA LYS A 2 -15.44 1.14 9.55
C LYS A 2 -15.33 -0.40 9.47
N PRO A 3 -16.36 -1.19 9.82
CA PRO A 3 -16.28 -2.65 9.90
C PRO A 3 -15.80 -3.33 8.61
N GLU A 4 -16.22 -2.81 7.45
CA GLU A 4 -15.83 -3.28 6.13
C GLU A 4 -14.33 -3.11 5.86
N ILE A 5 -13.75 -1.99 6.32
CA ILE A 5 -12.30 -1.74 6.21
C ILE A 5 -11.55 -2.73 7.11
N LYS A 6 -12.07 -2.97 8.32
CA LYS A 6 -11.49 -3.94 9.24
C LYS A 6 -11.49 -5.35 8.64
N SER A 7 -12.63 -5.78 8.09
CA SER A 7 -12.76 -7.11 7.49
C SER A 7 -11.84 -7.29 6.27
N TYR A 8 -11.72 -6.26 5.42
CA TYR A 8 -10.80 -6.29 4.29
C TYR A 8 -9.33 -6.36 4.75
N ILE A 9 -8.96 -5.60 5.78
CA ILE A 9 -7.60 -5.68 6.35
C ILE A 9 -7.33 -7.05 6.94
N ASP A 10 -8.24 -7.59 7.77
CA ASP A 10 -8.05 -8.89 8.43
C ASP A 10 -7.88 -10.03 7.41
N THR A 11 -8.55 -9.93 6.25
CA THR A 11 -8.41 -10.91 5.16
C THR A 11 -7.18 -10.69 4.30
N THR A 12 -6.85 -9.43 4.00
CA THR A 12 -5.75 -9.05 3.10
C THR A 12 -4.38 -9.11 3.78
N VAL A 13 -4.30 -8.74 5.05
CA VAL A 13 -3.07 -8.69 5.85
C VAL A 13 -3.15 -9.79 6.92
N ASN A 14 -2.85 -11.02 6.48
CA ASN A 14 -2.93 -12.21 7.33
C ASN A 14 -1.54 -12.84 7.56
N GLU A 15 -1.52 -13.93 8.33
CA GLU A 15 -0.32 -14.67 8.76
C GLU A 15 0.66 -15.05 7.64
N LYS A 16 0.19 -15.28 6.42
CA LYS A 16 1.03 -15.58 5.25
C LYS A 16 2.09 -14.51 5.02
N TYR A 17 1.78 -13.26 5.33
CA TYR A 17 2.68 -12.13 5.09
C TYR A 17 3.60 -11.84 6.28
N TYR A 18 3.51 -12.60 7.37
CA TYR A 18 4.40 -12.42 8.53
C TYR A 18 5.57 -13.41 8.48
N VAL A 19 6.78 -12.88 8.31
CA VAL A 19 8.03 -13.65 8.34
C VAL A 19 8.81 -13.23 9.58
N HIS A 20 9.10 -14.18 10.48
CA HIS A 20 9.76 -13.92 11.77
C HIS A 20 9.09 -12.81 12.60
N GLY A 21 7.75 -12.77 12.61
CA GLY A 21 6.97 -11.78 13.35
C GLY A 21 6.97 -10.38 12.73
N LYS A 22 7.52 -10.21 11.51
CA LYS A 22 7.50 -8.95 10.77
C LYS A 22 6.65 -9.09 9.52
N LEU A 23 5.79 -8.11 9.28
CA LEU A 23 5.03 -8.03 8.04
C LEU A 23 6.00 -7.77 6.86
N ASP A 24 6.01 -8.69 5.90
CA ASP A 24 6.72 -8.60 4.63
C ASP A 24 5.90 -7.78 3.64
N LEU A 25 6.25 -6.50 3.53
CA LEU A 25 5.58 -5.57 2.63
C LEU A 25 5.87 -5.88 1.15
N ASN A 26 6.99 -6.52 0.82
CA ASN A 26 7.31 -6.85 -0.56
C ASN A 26 6.39 -7.96 -1.06
N LEU A 27 6.21 -9.00 -0.25
CA LEU A 27 5.26 -10.08 -0.56
C LEU A 27 3.83 -9.56 -0.63
N LEU A 28 3.41 -8.73 0.33
CA LEU A 28 2.08 -8.13 0.34
C LEU A 28 1.83 -7.27 -0.90
N CYS A 29 2.75 -6.36 -1.25
CA CYS A 29 2.62 -5.52 -2.45
C CYS A 29 2.55 -6.38 -3.72
N LYS A 30 3.41 -7.39 -3.84
CA LYS A 30 3.43 -8.30 -4.99
C LYS A 30 2.08 -8.98 -5.19
N ASP A 31 1.50 -9.53 -4.13
CA ASP A 31 0.22 -10.25 -4.20
C ASP A 31 -0.97 -9.31 -4.42
N LEU A 32 -0.87 -8.05 -3.99
CA LEU A 32 -1.82 -6.99 -4.31
C LEU A 32 -1.68 -6.41 -5.71
N GLY A 33 -0.66 -6.81 -6.49
CA GLY A 33 -0.37 -6.22 -7.80
C GLY A 33 0.13 -4.78 -7.73
N ILE A 34 0.73 -4.39 -6.60
CA ILE A 34 1.30 -3.07 -6.38
C ILE A 34 2.80 -3.11 -6.65
N HIS A 35 3.25 -2.28 -7.58
CA HIS A 35 4.68 -2.12 -7.89
C HIS A 35 5.28 -1.05 -6.98
N VAL A 36 6.46 -1.31 -6.39
CA VAL A 36 7.15 -0.35 -5.52
C VAL A 36 8.43 0.11 -6.20
N TYR A 37 8.62 1.43 -6.30
CA TYR A 37 9.79 2.05 -6.92
C TYR A 37 10.47 3.01 -5.95
N GLU A 38 11.79 2.94 -5.89
CA GLU A 38 12.59 3.95 -5.20
C GLU A 38 12.98 5.08 -6.17
N VAL A 39 12.53 6.30 -5.89
CA VAL A 39 12.73 7.46 -6.77
C VAL A 39 13.30 8.64 -6.00
N GLU A 40 13.88 9.58 -6.73
CA GLU A 40 14.25 10.88 -6.19
C GLU A 40 13.06 11.82 -6.40
N PHE A 41 12.62 12.46 -5.32
CA PHE A 41 11.57 13.48 -5.39
C PHE A 41 12.24 14.85 -5.48
N LEU A 42 11.67 15.75 -6.29
CA LEU A 42 12.14 17.13 -6.38
C LEU A 42 11.91 17.92 -5.08
N ASP A 43 10.84 17.55 -4.36
CA ASP A 43 10.54 18.11 -3.04
C ASP A 43 10.98 17.12 -1.96
N GLU A 44 11.94 17.55 -1.14
CA GLU A 44 12.49 16.76 -0.03
C GLU A 44 11.44 16.47 1.07
N GLY A 45 10.35 17.25 1.13
CA GLY A 45 9.22 16.99 2.02
C GLY A 45 8.42 15.74 1.63
N ILE A 46 8.54 15.27 0.39
CA ILE A 46 7.79 14.11 -0.10
C ILE A 46 8.51 12.82 0.27
N SER A 47 7.76 11.99 0.99
CA SER A 47 8.26 10.71 1.51
C SER A 47 7.93 9.55 0.57
N GLY A 48 6.75 9.62 -0.04
CA GLY A 48 6.28 8.72 -1.07
C GLY A 48 4.96 9.18 -1.65
N ALA A 49 4.46 8.43 -2.61
CA ALA A 49 3.17 8.64 -3.26
C ALA A 49 2.62 7.31 -3.79
N ILE A 50 1.31 7.21 -3.91
CA ILE A 50 0.63 6.12 -4.58
C ILE A 50 -0.22 6.64 -5.75
N GLN A 51 -0.18 5.94 -6.88
CA GLN A 51 -0.99 6.28 -8.05
C GLN A 51 -1.37 5.05 -8.86
N LYS A 52 -2.37 5.21 -9.73
CA LYS A 52 -2.64 4.26 -10.81
C LYS A 52 -1.77 4.59 -12.03
N SER A 53 -1.10 3.58 -12.56
CA SER A 53 -0.42 3.64 -13.84
C SER A 53 -1.40 3.73 -15.01
N LYS A 54 -0.89 4.01 -16.22
CA LYS A 54 -1.68 3.97 -17.46
C LYS A 54 -2.22 2.58 -17.80
N SER A 55 -1.63 1.53 -17.23
CA SER A 55 -2.04 0.13 -17.40
C SER A 55 -2.97 -0.35 -16.28
N ASP A 56 -3.53 0.57 -15.48
CA ASP A 56 -4.43 0.33 -14.35
C ASP A 56 -3.83 -0.47 -13.16
N ASN A 57 -2.52 -0.74 -13.19
CA ASN A 57 -1.79 -1.25 -12.04
C ASN A 57 -1.51 -0.13 -11.03
N TRP A 58 -1.44 -0.47 -9.74
CA TRP A 58 -1.05 0.46 -8.69
C TRP A 58 0.46 0.53 -8.52
N GLU A 59 0.96 1.74 -8.30
CA GLU A 59 2.39 2.01 -8.14
C GLU A 59 2.60 2.86 -6.89
N ILE A 60 3.52 2.41 -6.04
CA ILE A 60 4.04 3.14 -4.88
C ILE A 60 5.43 3.67 -5.23
N PHE A 61 5.62 4.96 -5.09
CA PHE A 61 6.91 5.62 -5.20
C PHE A 61 7.38 5.97 -3.79
N VAL A 62 8.62 5.60 -3.46
CA VAL A 62 9.24 5.90 -2.16
C VAL A 62 10.52 6.67 -2.39
N ASN A 63 10.75 7.69 -1.55
CA ASN A 63 11.93 8.51 -1.69
C ASN A 63 13.18 7.69 -1.34
N ARG A 64 14.07 7.53 -2.33
CA ARG A 64 15.28 6.71 -2.27
C ARG A 64 16.30 7.21 -1.25
N ALA A 65 16.28 8.50 -0.91
CA ALA A 65 17.21 9.11 0.04
C ALA A 65 16.89 8.76 1.50
N HIS A 66 15.69 8.26 1.79
CA HIS A 66 15.30 7.95 3.16
C HIS A 66 15.90 6.64 3.69
N HIS A 67 16.14 6.60 5.01
CA HIS A 67 16.57 5.38 5.69
C HIS A 67 15.54 4.24 5.50
N ILE A 68 15.99 2.98 5.47
CA ILE A 68 15.15 1.81 5.18
C ILE A 68 13.91 1.70 6.08
N ASN A 69 14.01 2.07 7.36
CA ASN A 69 12.87 2.07 8.27
C ASN A 69 11.80 3.11 7.89
N ARG A 70 12.23 4.28 7.40
CA ARG A 70 11.31 5.33 6.93
C ARG A 70 10.69 4.93 5.60
N LYS A 71 11.46 4.34 4.68
CA LYS A 71 10.93 3.74 3.45
C LYS A 71 9.87 2.69 3.74
N ARG A 72 10.15 1.77 4.66
CA ARG A 72 9.21 0.72 5.09
C ARG A 72 7.91 1.32 5.65
N PHE A 73 8.02 2.35 6.49
CA PHE A 73 6.84 3.06 7.00
C PHE A 73 6.05 3.73 5.87
N THR A 74 6.72 4.40 4.94
CA THR A 74 6.08 5.00 3.76
C THR A 74 5.34 3.95 2.93
N VAL A 75 5.95 2.82 2.59
CA VAL A 75 5.25 1.75 1.85
C VAL A 75 3.99 1.30 2.58
N ALA A 76 4.07 1.07 3.90
CA ALA A 76 2.91 0.68 4.69
C ALA A 76 1.81 1.75 4.71
N HIS A 77 2.20 3.04 4.78
CA HIS A 77 1.28 4.17 4.71
C HIS A 77 0.53 4.21 3.38
N GLU A 78 1.25 4.06 2.26
CA GLU A 78 0.66 4.04 0.93
C GLU A 78 -0.25 2.82 0.68
N ILE A 79 0.08 1.64 1.23
CA ILE A 79 -0.84 0.48 1.23
C ILE A 79 -2.14 0.82 1.99
N GLY A 80 -2.06 1.59 3.07
CA GLY A 80 -3.23 2.09 3.78
C GLY A 80 -4.14 2.94 2.89
N HIS A 81 -3.57 3.83 2.06
CA HIS A 81 -4.31 4.60 1.06
C HIS A 81 -4.96 3.72 0.01
N TYR A 82 -4.24 2.72 -0.51
CA TYR A 82 -4.79 1.73 -1.45
C TYR A 82 -6.02 1.01 -0.88
N ILE A 83 -5.92 0.48 0.34
CA ILE A 83 -7.03 -0.23 1.01
C ILE A 83 -8.22 0.71 1.22
N SER A 84 -7.97 1.94 1.67
CA SER A 84 -9.01 2.96 1.88
C SER A 84 -9.74 3.30 0.58
N TYR A 85 -8.98 3.48 -0.52
CA TYR A 85 -9.54 3.68 -1.85
C TYR A 85 -10.40 2.48 -2.27
N TYR A 86 -9.86 1.26 -2.19
CA TYR A 86 -10.54 0.05 -2.67
C TYR A 86 -11.84 -0.21 -1.91
N THR A 87 -11.83 -0.10 -0.58
CA THR A 87 -13.02 -0.29 0.27
C THR A 87 -14.09 0.77 0.04
N THR A 88 -13.70 2.02 -0.23
CA THR A 88 -14.64 3.10 -0.57
C THR A 88 -15.30 2.86 -1.95
N HIS A 89 -14.56 2.28 -2.90
CA HIS A 89 -15.07 2.00 -4.24
C HIS A 89 -15.85 0.68 -4.31
N ILE A 90 -15.52 -0.35 -3.52
CA ILE A 90 -16.33 -1.58 -3.42
C ILE A 90 -17.74 -1.28 -2.90
N GLN A 91 -17.90 -0.39 -1.91
CA GLN A 91 -19.23 -0.01 -1.41
C GLN A 91 -20.15 0.53 -2.51
N LYS A 92 -19.59 1.12 -3.57
CA LYS A 92 -20.34 1.62 -4.71
C LYS A 92 -20.87 0.52 -5.63
N TYR A 93 -20.30 -0.69 -5.60
CA TYR A 93 -20.68 -1.82 -6.46
C TYR A 93 -21.46 -2.93 -5.73
N ILE A 94 -21.67 -2.81 -4.41
CA ILE A 94 -22.47 -3.77 -3.61
C ILE A 94 -23.91 -3.23 -3.39
N ILE A 95 -24.18 -1.98 -3.78
CA ILE A 95 -25.52 -1.39 -3.76
C ILE A 95 -25.97 -1.24 -5.22
N ASP A 96 -26.42 -2.35 -5.82
CA ASP A 96 -27.32 -2.42 -6.98
C ASP A 96 -27.95 -3.83 -7.02
#